data_AF-M7RJD6-F1
#
_entry.id   AF-M7RJD6-F1
#
_cell.length_a   1.000
_cell.length_b   1.000
_cell.length_c   1.000
_cell.angle_alpha   90.00
_cell.angle_beta   90.00
_cell.angle_gamma   90.00
#
_symmetry.space_group_name_H-M   'P 1'
#
loop_
_entity.id
_entity.type
_entity.pdbx_description
1 polymer ?
#
loop_
_entity_poly.entity_id
_entity_poly.type
_entity_poly.pdbx_seq_one_letter_code
_entity_poly.pdbx_strand_id
1 'polypeptide(L)'
;MQVKRMQNTITHLYIDQLRGALPYHKAIRGTLITTDKFAAKCAEAALFPGAAPITLIDGDRLLELLIENNVGIRRSNAVELLDVDLQLFDELEID
;
A
#
# COMPACT_ATOMS: atom_id res chain seq x y z
N MET A 1 0.57 -9.06 14.98
CA MET A 1 0.86 -7.97 14.03
C MET A 1 2.21 -7.38 14.38
N GLN A 2 2.98 -6.96 13.40
CA GLN A 2 4.26 -6.26 13.61
C GLN A 2 4.32 -5.01 12.73
N VAL A 3 4.90 -3.93 13.26
CA VAL A 3 5.12 -2.66 12.54
C VAL A 3 6.59 -2.33 12.60
N LYS A 4 7.18 -1.92 11.46
CA LYS A 4 8.58 -1.53 11.36
C LYS A 4 8.71 -0.18 10.68
N ARG A 5 9.59 0.67 11.21
CA ARG A 5 10.06 1.89 10.55
C ARG A 5 11.56 1.76 10.42
N MET A 6 12.08 1.69 9.21
CA MET A 6 13.50 1.59 8.94
C MET A 6 13.91 2.68 7.96
N GLN A 7 15.17 2.68 7.54
CA GLN A 7 15.64 3.53 6.43
C GLN A 7 16.01 2.69 5.20
N ASN A 8 15.75 1.38 5.27
CA ASN A 8 16.21 0.39 4.32
C ASN A 8 15.13 -0.66 4.06
N THR A 9 15.26 -1.36 2.94
CA THR A 9 14.34 -2.40 2.49
C THR A 9 14.18 -3.51 3.53
N ILE A 10 12.93 -3.84 3.86
CA ILE A 10 12.60 -4.95 4.77
C ILE A 10 12.92 -6.28 4.08
N THR A 11 13.56 -7.18 4.82
CA THR A 11 13.92 -8.52 4.37
C THR A 11 13.02 -9.60 4.98
N HIS A 12 13.08 -10.82 4.44
CA HIS A 12 12.31 -11.98 4.88
C HIS A 12 12.48 -12.32 6.37
N LEU A 13 13.58 -11.90 7.02
CA LEU A 13 13.85 -12.21 8.43
C LEU A 13 12.70 -11.78 9.36
N TYR A 14 12.06 -10.63 9.08
CA TYR A 14 10.93 -10.16 9.88
C TYR A 14 9.65 -10.96 9.64
N ILE A 15 9.49 -11.53 8.43
CA ILE A 15 8.38 -12.44 8.11
C ILE A 15 8.53 -13.72 8.92
N ASP A 16 9.73 -14.32 8.92
CA ASP A 16 10.00 -15.56 9.65
C ASP A 16 9.85 -15.36 11.15
N GLN A 17 10.35 -14.23 11.68
CA GLN A 17 10.18 -13.85 13.08
C GLN A 17 8.70 -13.73 13.45
N LEU A 18 7.91 -12.99 12.65
CA LEU A 18 6.48 -12.82 12.92
C LEU A 18 5.73 -14.16 12.81
N ARG A 19 6.06 -14.98 11.81
CA ARG A 19 5.48 -16.30 11.59
C ARG A 19 5.72 -17.23 12.78
N GLY A 20 6.96 -17.27 13.29
CA GLY A 20 7.30 -18.00 14.50
C GLY A 20 6.58 -17.51 15.76
N ALA A 21 6.14 -16.25 15.78
CA ALA A 21 5.38 -15.69 16.89
C ALA A 21 3.88 -16.04 16.86
N LEU A 22 3.31 -16.42 15.71
CA LEU A 22 1.87 -16.65 15.56
C LEU A 22 1.28 -17.72 16.49
N PRO A 23 1.94 -18.89 16.72
CA PRO A 23 1.40 -19.94 17.59
C PRO A 23 1.18 -19.46 19.03
N TYR A 24 2.06 -18.61 19.55
CA TYR A 24 1.93 -18.04 20.91
C TYR A 24 0.67 -17.19 21.09
N HIS A 25 0.13 -16.68 19.98
CA HIS A 25 -1.08 -15.85 19.96
C HIS A 25 -2.30 -16.56 19.37
N LYS A 26 -2.21 -17.88 19.11
CA LYS A 26 -3.26 -18.67 18.42
C LYS A 26 -3.73 -18.00 17.12
N ALA A 27 -2.82 -17.31 16.44
CA ALA A 27 -3.13 -16.53 15.24
C ALA A 27 -2.99 -17.39 13.97
N ILE A 28 -3.98 -17.33 13.09
CA ILE A 28 -3.99 -18.08 11.82
C ILE A 28 -3.22 -17.37 10.69
N ARG A 29 -3.00 -16.06 10.82
CA ARG A 29 -2.30 -15.21 9.86
C ARG A 29 -1.62 -14.05 10.57
N GLY A 30 -0.56 -13.52 9.97
CA GLY A 30 0.12 -12.32 10.43
C GLY A 30 -0.06 -11.15 9.48
N THR A 31 0.23 -9.96 9.96
CA THR A 31 0.35 -8.75 9.14
C THR A 31 1.62 -8.01 9.57
N LEU A 32 2.45 -7.69 8.58
CA LEU A 32 3.67 -6.90 8.72
C LEU A 32 3.48 -5.59 7.96
N ILE A 33 3.60 -4.47 8.68
CA ILE A 33 3.42 -3.12 8.14
C ILE A 33 4.75 -2.37 8.20
N THR A 34 5.10 -1.65 7.14
CA THR A 34 6.25 -0.76 7.12
C THR A 34 5.97 0.52 6.33
N THR A 35 6.71 1.58 6.63
CA THR A 35 6.74 2.80 5.81
C THR A 35 7.71 2.69 4.63
N ASP A 36 8.57 1.68 4.63
CA ASP A 36 9.54 1.39 3.56
C ASP A 36 9.00 0.35 2.57
N LYS A 37 9.88 -0.16 1.67
CA LYS A 37 9.55 -1.25 0.74
C LYS A 37 10.02 -2.60 1.25
N PHE A 38 9.35 -3.66 0.80
CA PHE A 38 9.83 -5.04 0.99
C PHE A 38 10.75 -5.47 -0.16
N ALA A 39 11.74 -6.31 0.14
CA ALA A 39 12.54 -6.96 -0.90
C ALA A 39 11.68 -7.96 -1.69
N ALA A 40 11.98 -8.19 -2.97
CA ALA A 40 11.18 -9.08 -3.84
C ALA A 40 10.93 -10.47 -3.22
N LYS A 41 11.95 -11.06 -2.57
CA LYS A 41 11.85 -12.37 -1.89
C LYS A 41 10.87 -12.40 -0.72
N CYS A 42 10.44 -11.24 -0.21
CA CYS A 42 9.46 -11.17 0.87
C CYS A 42 8.08 -11.66 0.44
N ALA A 43 7.70 -11.46 -0.83
CA ALA A 43 6.41 -11.92 -1.34
C ALA A 43 6.32 -13.45 -1.32
N GLU A 44 7.38 -14.12 -1.77
CA GLU A 44 7.51 -15.59 -1.71
C GLU A 44 7.52 -16.08 -0.27
N ALA A 45 8.32 -15.45 0.60
CA ALA A 45 8.39 -15.81 2.01
C ALA A 45 7.05 -15.60 2.75
N ALA A 46 6.29 -14.57 2.41
CA ALA A 46 4.99 -14.25 3.00
C ALA A 46 3.93 -15.32 2.71
N LEU A 47 3.95 -15.89 1.49
CA LEU A 47 2.99 -16.87 0.99
C LEU A 47 3.57 -18.30 0.95
N PHE A 48 4.62 -18.58 1.73
CA PHE A 48 5.28 -19.88 1.72
C PHE A 48 4.29 -21.04 1.97
N PRO A 49 4.22 -22.05 1.08
CA PRO A 49 3.27 -23.15 1.18
C PRO A 49 3.36 -23.91 2.51
N GLY A 50 2.19 -24.25 3.08
CA GLY A 50 2.10 -25.01 4.32
C GLY A 50 2.41 -24.21 5.59
N ALA A 51 2.70 -22.92 5.47
CA ALA A 51 2.97 -22.06 6.61
C ALA A 51 2.02 -20.86 6.65
N ALA A 52 1.74 -20.36 7.86
CA ALA A 52 0.73 -19.33 8.07
C ALA A 52 1.02 -18.06 7.25
N PRO A 53 0.04 -17.55 6.48
CA PRO A 53 0.27 -16.43 5.57
C PRO A 53 0.55 -15.14 6.34
N ILE A 54 1.47 -14.33 5.82
CA ILE A 54 1.79 -13.00 6.34
C ILE A 54 1.38 -11.96 5.31
N THR A 55 0.39 -11.12 5.62
CA THR A 55 0.05 -9.97 4.81
C THR A 55 1.15 -8.91 4.92
N LEU A 56 1.60 -8.40 3.78
CA LEU A 56 2.59 -7.34 3.69
C LEU A 56 1.87 -6.02 3.33
N ILE A 57 2.13 -4.96 4.09
CA ILE A 57 1.67 -3.60 3.80
C ILE A 57 2.90 -2.70 3.83
N ASP A 58 3.35 -2.27 2.65
CA ASP A 58 4.48 -1.35 2.49
C ASP A 58 4.01 0.11 2.49
N GLY A 59 4.95 1.03 2.36
CA GLY A 59 4.65 2.46 2.38
C GLY A 59 3.62 2.89 1.32
N ASP A 60 3.73 2.36 0.10
CA ASP A 60 2.82 2.71 -1.01
C ASP A 60 1.41 2.19 -0.71
N ARG A 61 1.25 0.92 -0.33
CA ARG A 61 -0.07 0.36 0.04
C ARG A 61 -0.62 1.00 1.31
N LEU A 62 0.23 1.36 2.27
CA LEU A 62 -0.17 2.06 3.47
C LEU A 62 -0.74 3.45 3.13
N LEU A 63 -0.10 4.20 2.25
CA LEU A 63 -0.59 5.50 1.80
C LEU A 63 -1.94 5.39 1.11
N GLU A 64 -2.12 4.41 0.21
CA GLU A 64 -3.42 4.14 -0.41
C GLU A 64 -4.50 3.89 0.64
N LEU A 65 -4.23 3.01 1.62
CA LEU A 65 -5.17 2.71 2.70
C LEU A 65 -5.50 3.94 3.54
N LEU A 66 -4.52 4.79 3.84
CA LEU A 66 -4.73 6.04 4.57
C LEU A 66 -5.62 7.01 3.76
N ILE A 67 -5.41 7.09 2.45
CA ILE A 67 -6.23 7.90 1.54
C ILE A 67 -7.67 7.37 1.48
N GLU A 68 -7.84 6.08 1.18
CA GLU A 68 -9.13 5.39 1.10
C GLU A 68 -9.96 5.59 2.37
N ASN A 69 -9.32 5.56 3.53
CA ASN A 69 -9.98 5.65 4.84
C ASN A 69 -9.98 7.08 5.43
N ASN A 70 -9.56 8.09 4.67
CA ASN A 70 -9.45 9.50 5.10
C ASN A 70 -8.65 9.70 6.40
N VAL A 71 -7.60 8.89 6.63
CA VAL A 71 -6.75 8.98 7.82
C VAL A 71 -5.59 9.92 7.55
N GLY A 72 -5.52 11.04 8.28
CA GLY A 72 -4.45 12.03 8.10
C GLY A 72 -4.52 12.80 6.78
N ILE A 73 -5.64 12.71 6.06
CA ILE A 73 -5.85 13.37 4.77
C ILE A 73 -6.52 14.73 4.98
N ARG A 74 -5.96 15.77 4.35
CA ARG A 74 -6.62 17.06 4.18
C ARG A 74 -7.00 17.22 2.72
N ARG A 75 -8.29 17.38 2.45
CA ARG A 75 -8.74 17.73 1.09
C ARG A 75 -8.43 19.20 0.85
N SER A 76 -7.58 19.48 -0.13
CA SER A 76 -7.44 20.82 -0.69
C SER A 76 -8.62 21.12 -1.62
N ASN A 77 -8.80 22.39 -1.98
CA ASN A 77 -9.79 22.79 -2.97
C ASN A 77 -9.58 22.00 -4.27
N ALA A 78 -10.67 21.68 -4.95
CA ALA A 78 -10.63 21.03 -6.25
C ALA A 78 -9.80 21.87 -7.22
N VAL A 79 -8.93 21.22 -8.00
CA VAL A 79 -8.25 21.86 -9.11
C VAL A 79 -9.26 21.97 -10.25
N GLU A 80 -9.57 23.19 -10.68
CA GLU A 80 -10.30 23.39 -11.94
C GLU A 80 -9.37 22.98 -13.10
N LEU A 81 -9.78 21.93 -13.82
CA LEU A 81 -9.19 21.58 -15.10
C LEU A 81 -10.00 22.29 -16.18
N LEU A 82 -9.37 23.27 -16.82
CA LEU A 82 -9.94 23.93 -18.00
C LEU A 82 -9.59 23.09 -19.22
N ASP A 83 -10.59 22.75 -20.01
CA ASP A 83 -10.41 22.11 -21.31
C ASP A 83 -10.96 23.03 -22.40
N VAL A 84 -10.35 22.98 -23.58
CA VAL A 84 -10.78 23.79 -24.72
C VAL A 84 -11.89 23.04 -25.44
N ASP A 85 -13.08 23.64 -25.47
CA ASP A 85 -14.20 23.11 -26.24
C ASP A 85 -13.99 23.39 -27.73
N LEU A 86 -13.30 22.49 -28.43
CA LEU A 86 -13.04 22.60 -29.85
C LEU A 86 -14.33 22.54 -30.70
N GLN A 87 -15.37 21.84 -30.22
CA GLN A 87 -16.64 21.72 -30.94
C GLN A 87 -17.34 23.07 -31.05
N LEU A 88 -17.30 23.86 -29.98
CA LEU A 88 -17.80 25.22 -29.98
C LEU A 88 -17.11 26.09 -31.05
N PHE A 89 -15.79 25.94 -31.24
CA PHE A 89 -15.06 26.72 -32.24
C PHE A 89 -15.35 26.28 -33.68
N ASP A 90 -15.52 24.97 -33.91
CA ASP A 90 -15.90 24.43 -35.22
C ASP A 90 -17.29 24.94 -35.68
N GLU A 91 -18.23 25.11 -34.74
CA GLU A 91 -19.57 25.67 -35.03
C GLU A 91 -19.55 27.18 -35.35
N LEU A 92 -18.54 27.92 -34.86
CA LEU A 92 -18.40 29.36 -35.05
C LEU A 92 -17.66 29.75 -36.34
N GLU A 93 -16.96 28.81 -37.00
CA GLU A 93 -16.30 29.03 -38.30
C GLU A 93 -17.25 28.93 -39.51
N ILE A 94 -18.57 28.85 -39.28
CA ILE A 94 -19.60 28.87 -40.31
C ILE A 94 -20.13 30.31 -40.50
N ASP A 95 -19.30 31.18 -41.11
CA ASP A 95 -19.71 32.34 -41.95
C ASP A 95 -18.48 32.97 -42.67
#